data_AF-A0A267T1L5-F1
#
_entry.id   AF-A0A267T1L5-F1
#
_cell.length_a   1.000
_cell.length_b   1.000
_cell.length_c   1.000
_cell.angle_alpha   90.00
_cell.angle_beta   90.00
_cell.angle_gamma   90.00
#
_symmetry.space_group_name_H-M   'P 1'
#
loop_
_entity.id
_entity.type
_entity.pdbx_description
1 polymer ?
#
loop_
_entity_poly.entity_id
_entity_poly.type
_entity_poly.pdbx_seq_one_letter_code
_entity_poly.pdbx_strand_id
1 'polypeptide(L)'
;MGRPLSDITIYYHGTLIKNTPEGSEFHRTLNYISDFYHNSLDGYKPPKTSRITLHVGPNISLAGSRYFGAICIYDKIFNEEEYLSLSKHEKYKYILDLLHFAVLELSETYGWDKSVFTKSYNHIIASQFKFERVYPPKISRNRKSIGQVLLTKSVDQ
;
A
#
# COMPACT_ATOMS: atom_id res chain seq x y z
N MET A 1 -20.06 -13.32 0.16
CA MET A 1 -18.87 -12.55 -0.23
C MET A 1 -17.67 -13.11 0.53
N GLY A 2 -16.52 -13.32 -0.11
CA GLY A 2 -15.34 -13.83 0.61
C GLY A 2 -14.70 -12.75 1.49
N ARG A 3 -13.74 -13.13 2.34
CA ARG A 3 -12.98 -12.18 3.19
C ARG A 3 -12.29 -11.09 2.33
N PRO A 4 -12.31 -9.80 2.72
CA PRO A 4 -11.58 -8.72 2.04
C PRO A 4 -10.12 -9.02 1.77
N LEU A 5 -9.49 -8.22 0.90
CA LEU A 5 -8.04 -8.20 0.78
C LEU A 5 -7.45 -7.99 2.18
N SER A 6 -6.55 -8.86 2.58
CA SER A 6 -5.99 -8.84 3.94
C SER A 6 -4.82 -7.88 4.06
N ASP A 7 -4.07 -7.69 2.98
CA ASP A 7 -2.76 -7.04 3.03
C ASP A 7 -2.26 -6.70 1.61
N ILE A 8 -1.48 -5.62 1.52
CA ILE A 8 -0.63 -5.29 0.37
C ILE A 8 0.77 -5.09 0.93
N THR A 9 1.75 -5.86 0.44
CA THR A 9 3.12 -5.82 0.97
C THR A 9 4.11 -5.54 -0.13
N ILE A 10 5.08 -4.64 0.12
CA ILE A 10 6.20 -4.37 -0.78
C ILE A 10 7.48 -4.96 -0.17
N TYR A 11 8.10 -5.89 -0.87
CA TYR A 11 9.43 -6.42 -0.55
C TYR A 11 10.46 -5.82 -1.47
N TYR A 12 11.46 -5.18 -0.88
CA TYR A 12 12.56 -4.56 -1.60
C TYR A 12 13.78 -5.48 -1.64
N HIS A 13 14.40 -5.61 -2.81
CA HIS A 13 15.54 -6.49 -3.11
C HIS A 13 16.75 -5.73 -3.69
N GLY A 14 16.82 -4.41 -3.53
CA GLY A 14 17.96 -3.61 -3.95
C GLY A 14 19.12 -3.63 -2.95
N THR A 15 20.20 -2.94 -3.29
CA THR A 15 21.46 -2.98 -2.51
C THR A 15 21.91 -1.60 -2.02
N LEU A 16 21.42 -0.51 -2.62
CA LEU A 16 21.79 0.86 -2.24
C LEU A 16 21.11 1.30 -0.94
N ILE A 17 19.84 0.91 -0.73
CA ILE A 17 19.12 1.21 0.51
C ILE A 17 19.37 0.07 1.50
N LYS A 18 20.40 0.24 2.34
CA LYS A 18 20.80 -0.77 3.33
C LYS A 18 19.81 -0.85 4.49
N ASN A 19 19.71 -2.00 5.13
CA ASN A 19 18.93 -2.19 6.37
C ASN A 19 19.68 -1.62 7.60
N THR A 20 19.98 -0.32 7.56
CA THR A 20 20.56 0.47 8.67
C THR A 20 19.47 1.32 9.32
N PRO A 21 19.73 2.02 10.45
CA PRO A 21 18.77 2.98 11.01
C PRO A 21 18.25 3.99 9.97
N GLU A 22 19.09 4.42 9.03
CA GLU A 22 18.72 5.29 7.91
C GLU A 22 17.81 4.59 6.89
N GLY A 23 18.02 3.29 6.61
CA GLY A 23 17.10 2.48 5.79
C GLY A 23 15.82 2.06 6.50
N SER A 24 15.75 2.18 7.83
CA SER A 24 14.52 1.92 8.59
C SER A 24 13.41 2.89 8.21
N GLU A 25 13.75 4.13 7.84
CA GLU A 25 12.79 5.11 7.34
C GLU A 25 12.18 4.64 6.02
N PHE A 26 12.98 4.12 5.10
CA PHE A 26 12.49 3.57 3.83
C PHE A 26 11.46 2.47 4.04
N HIS A 27 11.76 1.48 4.89
CA HIS A 27 10.81 0.40 5.20
C HIS A 27 9.55 0.91 5.91
N ARG A 28 9.67 1.92 6.78
CA ARG A 28 8.51 2.56 7.40
C ARG A 28 7.64 3.26 6.38
N THR A 29 8.24 3.91 5.37
CA THR A 29 7.50 4.56 4.29
C THR A 29 6.80 3.53 3.40
N LEU A 30 7.47 2.43 3.03
CA LEU A 30 6.86 1.33 2.28
C LEU A 30 5.61 0.80 2.99
N ASN A 31 5.74 0.48 4.28
CA ASN A 31 4.63 -0.03 5.09
C ASN A 31 3.53 1.02 5.22
N TYR A 32 3.89 2.27 5.49
CA TYR A 32 2.91 3.36 5.61
C TYR A 32 2.07 3.54 4.35
N ILE A 33 2.70 3.61 3.19
CA ILE A 33 1.99 3.78 1.92
C ILE A 33 1.16 2.54 1.59
N SER A 34 1.71 1.34 1.81
CA SER A 34 0.98 0.09 1.54
C SER A 34 -0.26 -0.05 2.43
N ASP A 35 -0.12 0.25 3.72
CA ASP A 35 -1.23 0.23 4.69
C ASP A 35 -2.27 1.30 4.35
N PHE A 36 -1.85 2.52 4.01
CA PHE A 36 -2.78 3.58 3.64
C PHE A 36 -3.56 3.16 2.39
N TYR A 37 -2.86 2.71 1.36
CA TYR A 37 -3.48 2.25 0.12
C TYR A 37 -4.47 1.12 0.35
N HIS A 38 -4.07 0.08 1.09
CA HIS A 38 -4.91 -1.06 1.45
C HIS A 38 -6.17 -0.63 2.22
N ASN A 39 -6.02 0.19 3.26
CA ASN A 39 -7.15 0.65 4.08
C ASN A 39 -8.11 1.53 3.28
N SER A 40 -7.62 2.23 2.26
CA SER A 40 -8.43 3.08 1.37
C SER A 40 -9.22 2.29 0.32
N LEU A 41 -9.08 0.95 0.26
CA LEU A 41 -9.85 0.09 -0.63
C LEU A 41 -11.24 -0.29 -0.08
N ASP A 42 -11.59 0.18 1.12
CA ASP A 42 -12.92 0.00 1.75
C ASP A 42 -13.42 -1.46 1.73
N GLY A 43 -12.53 -2.39 2.09
CA GLY A 43 -12.88 -3.82 2.18
C GLY A 43 -13.02 -4.54 0.85
N TYR A 44 -12.60 -3.92 -0.27
CA TYR A 44 -12.58 -4.58 -1.57
C TYR A 44 -11.81 -5.91 -1.55
N LYS A 45 -12.34 -6.88 -2.29
CA LYS A 45 -11.76 -8.22 -2.45
C LYS A 45 -11.55 -8.49 -3.94
N PRO A 46 -10.31 -8.40 -4.45
CA PRO A 46 -10.04 -8.88 -5.79
C PRO A 46 -10.33 -10.39 -5.90
N PRO A 47 -10.87 -10.87 -7.03
CA PRO A 47 -11.13 -12.29 -7.25
C PRO A 47 -9.91 -13.17 -6.92
N LYS A 48 -10.14 -14.28 -6.22
CA LYS A 48 -9.13 -15.29 -5.83
C LYS A 48 -7.92 -14.75 -5.05
N THR A 49 -7.96 -13.49 -4.60
CA THR A 49 -6.82 -12.81 -3.98
C THR A 49 -7.14 -12.49 -2.52
N SER A 50 -6.26 -12.90 -1.62
CA SER A 50 -6.25 -12.50 -0.21
C SER A 50 -5.10 -11.56 0.12
N ARG A 51 -4.01 -11.57 -0.65
CA ARG A 51 -2.85 -10.68 -0.48
C ARG A 51 -2.27 -10.30 -1.83
N ILE A 52 -1.82 -9.05 -1.95
CA ILE A 52 -0.99 -8.60 -3.07
C ILE A 52 0.43 -8.40 -2.53
N THR A 53 1.42 -8.94 -3.22
CA THR A 53 2.82 -8.83 -2.85
C THR A 53 3.60 -8.26 -4.02
N LEU A 54 4.23 -7.11 -3.83
CA LEU A 54 5.10 -6.48 -4.81
C LEU A 54 6.55 -6.78 -4.45
N HIS A 55 7.31 -7.39 -5.35
CA HIS A 55 8.76 -7.44 -5.23
C HIS A 55 9.36 -6.34 -6.10
N VAL A 56 10.23 -5.53 -5.49
CA VAL A 56 10.76 -4.33 -6.13
C VAL A 56 12.28 -4.29 -5.98
N GLY A 57 12.99 -3.94 -7.05
CA GLY A 57 14.46 -3.95 -7.07
C GLY A 57 15.04 -3.58 -8.44
N PRO A 58 16.35 -3.31 -8.52
CA PRO A 58 16.99 -2.79 -9.74
C PRO A 58 17.08 -3.84 -10.85
N ASN A 59 17.26 -5.11 -10.48
CA ASN A 59 17.57 -6.21 -11.40
C ASN A 59 16.58 -7.37 -11.27
N ILE A 60 15.28 -7.08 -11.21
CA ILE A 60 14.27 -8.13 -11.18
C ILE A 60 14.05 -8.65 -12.60
N SER A 61 14.45 -9.91 -12.82
CA SER A 61 14.51 -10.57 -14.12
C SER A 61 13.20 -11.22 -14.59
N LEU A 62 12.16 -11.21 -13.76
CA LEU A 62 10.84 -11.74 -14.08
C LEU A 62 9.85 -10.59 -14.20
N ALA A 63 9.55 -10.17 -15.44
CA ALA A 63 8.44 -9.25 -15.67
C ALA A 63 7.14 -10.06 -15.65
N GLY A 64 6.29 -9.85 -14.64
CA GLY A 64 4.93 -10.39 -14.66
C GLY A 64 4.34 -10.74 -13.30
N SER A 65 3.08 -11.15 -13.36
CA SER A 65 2.28 -11.58 -12.22
C SER A 65 2.24 -13.10 -12.09
N ARG A 66 2.25 -13.60 -10.86
CA ARG A 66 2.06 -15.02 -10.55
C ARG A 66 1.24 -15.20 -9.29
N TYR A 67 0.61 -16.36 -9.14
CA TYR A 67 -0.09 -16.73 -7.92
C TYR A 67 0.65 -17.81 -7.14
N PHE A 68 0.66 -17.66 -5.82
CA PHE A 68 0.96 -18.74 -4.88
C PHE A 68 -0.23 -18.88 -3.93
N GLY A 69 -1.12 -19.83 -4.24
CA GLY A 69 -2.43 -19.93 -3.58
C GLY A 69 -3.27 -18.68 -3.82
N ALA A 70 -3.67 -17.99 -2.75
CA ALA A 70 -4.43 -16.74 -2.82
C ALA A 70 -3.54 -15.47 -2.76
N ILE A 71 -2.21 -15.63 -2.87
CA ILE A 71 -1.26 -14.51 -2.89
C ILE A 71 -0.94 -14.18 -4.34
N CYS A 72 -1.29 -12.98 -4.77
CA CYS A 72 -0.91 -12.44 -6.06
C CYS A 72 0.44 -11.73 -5.91
N ILE A 73 1.46 -12.25 -6.58
CA ILE A 73 2.83 -11.73 -6.54
C ILE A 73 3.09 -10.98 -7.85
N TYR A 74 3.66 -9.80 -7.74
CA TYR A 74 4.03 -8.95 -8.87
C TYR A 74 5.44 -8.42 -8.71
N ASP A 75 6.22 -8.51 -9.76
CA ASP A 75 7.61 -8.09 -9.79
C ASP A 75 7.74 -6.79 -10.60
N LYS A 76 8.37 -5.75 -10.04
CA LYS A 76 8.52 -4.44 -10.70
C LYS A 76 9.89 -3.84 -10.48
N ILE A 77 10.42 -3.18 -11.51
CA ILE A 77 11.71 -2.48 -11.42
C ILE A 77 11.58 -1.30 -10.45
N PHE A 78 12.61 -1.10 -9.62
CA PHE A 78 12.74 0.01 -8.69
C PHE A 78 14.04 0.76 -8.96
N ASN A 79 13.94 2.05 -9.28
CA ASN A 79 15.11 2.88 -9.50
C ASN A 79 15.58 3.50 -8.17
N GLU A 80 16.64 2.92 -7.63
CA GLU A 80 17.17 3.30 -6.32
C GLU A 80 17.80 4.69 -6.30
N GLU A 81 18.55 5.04 -7.35
CA GLU A 81 19.23 6.33 -7.45
C GLU A 81 18.21 7.47 -7.56
N GLU A 82 17.20 7.28 -8.41
CA GLU A 82 16.08 8.20 -8.53
C GLU A 82 15.40 8.37 -7.17
N TYR A 83 14.97 7.28 -6.53
CA TYR A 83 14.30 7.36 -5.24
C TYR A 83 15.14 8.10 -4.19
N LEU A 84 16.45 7.84 -4.11
CA LEU A 84 17.32 8.50 -3.14
C LEU A 84 17.47 10.01 -3.37
N SER A 85 17.41 10.44 -4.63
CA SER A 85 17.49 11.86 -5.03
C SER A 85 16.24 12.68 -4.70
N LEU A 86 15.10 12.02 -4.44
CA LEU A 86 13.82 12.66 -4.19
C LEU A 86 13.70 13.26 -2.77
N SER A 87 12.90 14.32 -2.65
CA SER A 87 12.45 14.83 -1.36
C SER A 87 11.53 13.82 -0.64
N LYS A 88 11.27 14.04 0.65
CA LYS A 88 10.42 13.14 1.46
C LYS A 88 9.02 12.96 0.85
N HIS A 89 8.38 14.05 0.42
CA HIS A 89 7.05 13.96 -0.19
C HIS A 89 7.07 13.23 -1.53
N GLU A 90 8.09 13.49 -2.34
CA GLU A 90 8.25 12.81 -3.63
C GLU A 90 8.55 11.32 -3.47
N LYS A 91 9.31 10.91 -2.44
CA LYS A 91 9.52 9.51 -2.07
C LYS A 91 8.21 8.78 -1.76
N TYR A 92 7.30 9.44 -1.05
CA TYR A 92 5.98 8.89 -0.73
C TYR A 92 5.15 8.71 -2.01
N LYS A 93 5.16 9.73 -2.88
CA LYS A 93 4.50 9.67 -4.18
C LYS A 93 5.10 8.58 -5.08
N TYR A 94 6.42 8.43 -5.10
CA TYR A 94 7.11 7.41 -5.88
C TYR A 94 6.64 6.00 -5.50
N ILE A 95 6.59 5.69 -4.19
CA ILE A 95 6.12 4.39 -3.70
C ILE A 95 4.63 4.19 -4.01
N LEU A 96 3.82 5.23 -3.86
CA LEU A 96 2.39 5.19 -4.17
C LEU A 96 2.15 4.92 -5.67
N ASP A 97 2.87 5.62 -6.55
CA ASP A 97 2.80 5.44 -7.99
C ASP A 97 3.22 4.02 -8.39
N LEU A 98 4.33 3.53 -7.82
CA LEU A 98 4.82 2.17 -8.04
C LEU A 98 3.75 1.12 -7.71
N LEU A 99 3.14 1.25 -6.52
CA LEU A 99 2.05 0.38 -6.07
C LEU A 99 0.84 0.51 -7.00
N HIS A 100 0.41 1.73 -7.29
CA HIS A 100 -0.77 2.01 -8.09
C HIS A 100 -0.65 1.43 -9.51
N PHE A 101 0.48 1.67 -10.18
CA PHE A 101 0.72 1.11 -11.50
C PHE A 101 0.72 -0.41 -11.50
N ALA A 102 1.34 -1.04 -10.50
CA ALA A 102 1.31 -2.50 -10.37
C ALA A 102 -0.14 -3.02 -10.23
N VAL A 103 -0.98 -2.42 -9.38
CA VAL A 103 -2.36 -2.89 -9.23
C VAL A 103 -3.24 -2.60 -10.44
N LEU A 104 -2.94 -1.56 -11.23
CA LEU A 104 -3.62 -1.32 -12.51
C LEU A 104 -3.25 -2.40 -13.53
N GLU A 105 -1.96 -2.73 -13.67
CA GLU A 105 -1.47 -3.82 -14.53
C GLU A 105 -2.09 -5.17 -14.12
N LEU A 106 -2.16 -5.45 -12.81
CA LEU A 106 -2.85 -6.63 -12.28
C LEU A 106 -4.35 -6.62 -12.57
N SER A 107 -4.99 -5.45 -12.48
CA SER A 107 -6.41 -5.31 -12.77
C SER A 107 -6.72 -5.54 -14.24
N GLU A 108 -5.84 -5.12 -15.14
CA GLU A 108 -5.91 -5.45 -16.57
C GLU A 108 -5.75 -6.94 -16.81
N THR A 109 -4.72 -7.52 -16.20
CA THR A 109 -4.36 -8.93 -16.41
C THR A 109 -5.44 -9.88 -15.88
N TYR A 110 -6.04 -9.56 -14.73
CA TYR A 110 -6.95 -10.45 -14.01
C TYR A 110 -8.40 -9.96 -13.94
N GLY A 111 -8.74 -8.87 -14.64
CA GLY A 111 -10.10 -8.32 -14.69
C GLY A 111 -10.60 -7.79 -13.35
N TRP A 112 -9.74 -7.18 -12.53
CA TRP A 112 -10.17 -6.54 -11.29
C TRP A 112 -10.79 -5.16 -11.56
N ASP A 113 -11.66 -4.70 -10.66
CA ASP A 113 -12.23 -3.36 -10.75
C ASP A 113 -11.16 -2.28 -10.48
N LYS A 114 -10.67 -1.67 -11.57
CA LYS A 114 -9.69 -0.57 -11.53
C LYS A 114 -10.21 0.63 -10.76
N SER A 115 -11.52 0.89 -10.78
CA SER A 115 -12.09 2.11 -10.23
C SER A 115 -11.87 2.22 -8.72
N VAL A 116 -11.85 1.08 -8.01
CA VAL A 116 -11.54 1.03 -6.57
C VAL A 116 -10.12 1.49 -6.30
N PHE A 117 -9.16 0.99 -7.09
CA PHE A 117 -7.74 1.34 -6.97
C PHE A 117 -7.49 2.81 -7.34
N THR A 118 -8.10 3.32 -8.41
CA THR A 118 -8.00 4.73 -8.81
C THR A 118 -8.59 5.67 -7.76
N LYS A 119 -9.73 5.32 -7.16
CA LYS A 119 -10.31 6.09 -6.05
C LYS A 119 -9.38 6.14 -4.84
N SER A 120 -8.79 5.00 -4.46
CA SER A 120 -7.82 4.93 -3.36
C SER A 120 -6.59 5.80 -3.61
N TYR A 121 -6.00 5.73 -4.81
CA TYR A 121 -4.88 6.57 -5.21
C TYR A 121 -5.21 8.07 -5.10
N ASN A 122 -6.32 8.49 -5.71
CA ASN A 122 -6.75 9.88 -5.70
C ASN A 122 -7.03 10.38 -4.27
N HIS A 123 -7.61 9.53 -3.41
CA HIS A 123 -7.85 9.87 -2.01
C HIS A 123 -6.54 10.15 -1.26
N ILE A 124 -5.50 9.34 -1.46
CA ILE A 124 -4.20 9.52 -0.79
C ILE A 124 -3.49 10.79 -1.26
N ILE A 125 -3.53 11.07 -2.57
CA ILE A 125 -2.99 12.32 -3.12
C ILE A 125 -3.74 13.52 -2.56
N ALA A 126 -5.08 13.49 -2.55
CA ALA A 126 -5.91 14.57 -2.03
C ALA A 126 -5.71 14.81 -0.52
N SER A 127 -5.47 13.75 0.25
CA SER A 127 -5.17 13.87 1.69
C SER A 127 -3.75 14.37 1.98
N GLN A 128 -2.91 14.54 0.96
CA GLN A 128 -1.50 14.90 1.09
C GLN A 128 -0.77 13.92 2.02
N PHE A 129 -1.05 12.63 1.86
CA PHE A 129 -0.49 11.55 2.69
C PHE A 129 -0.78 11.72 4.20
N LYS A 130 -1.88 12.37 4.59
CA LYS A 130 -2.38 12.38 5.96
C LYS A 130 -3.33 11.21 6.16
N PHE A 131 -2.90 10.20 6.91
CA PHE A 131 -3.72 9.04 7.21
C PHE A 131 -4.64 9.34 8.38
N GLU A 132 -5.94 9.32 8.13
CA GLU A 132 -6.97 9.44 9.16
C GLU A 132 -7.93 8.27 9.06
N ARG A 133 -8.13 7.60 10.19
CA ARG A 133 -9.08 6.48 10.29
C ARG A 133 -9.99 6.66 11.50
N VAL A 134 -11.25 6.86 11.20
CA VAL A 134 -12.32 6.92 12.19
C VAL A 134 -12.90 5.51 12.37
N TYR A 135 -12.81 4.95 13.56
CA TYR A 135 -13.46 3.67 13.88
C TYR A 135 -14.92 3.88 14.28
N PRO A 136 -15.79 2.88 14.07
CA PRO A 136 -17.17 2.95 14.55
C PRO A 136 -17.23 3.16 16.07
N PRO A 137 -18.16 3.99 16.57
CA PRO A 137 -18.32 4.19 18.00
C PRO A 137 -18.77 2.90 18.68
N LYS A 138 -18.13 2.57 19.81
CA LYS A 138 -18.49 1.43 20.65
C LYS A 138 -19.33 1.92 21.82
N ILE A 139 -20.53 1.36 21.94
CA ILE A 139 -21.46 1.65 23.03
C ILE A 139 -21.22 0.63 24.16
N SER A 140 -21.21 1.09 25.41
CA SER A 140 -21.10 0.22 26.58
C SER A 140 -22.30 -0.72 26.69
N ARG A 141 -22.13 -1.89 27.32
CA ARG A 141 -23.20 -2.89 27.46
C ARG A 141 -24.47 -2.34 28.15
N ASN A 142 -24.28 -1.41 29.09
CA ASN A 142 -25.35 -0.71 29.80
C ASN A 142 -25.84 0.58 29.09
N ARG A 143 -25.33 0.89 27.89
CA ARG A 143 -25.63 2.08 27.09
C ARG A 143 -25.38 3.43 27.77
N LYS A 144 -24.61 3.46 28.87
CA LYS A 144 -24.29 4.68 29.62
C LYS A 144 -23.09 5.45 29.07
N SER A 145 -22.31 4.85 28.17
CA SER A 145 -21.09 5.46 27.64
C SER A 145 -20.88 5.07 26.19
N ILE A 146 -20.37 6.01 25.39
CA ILE A 146 -20.00 5.82 23.99
C ILE A 146 -18.54 6.23 23.85
N GLY A 147 -17.70 5.38 23.26
CA GLY A 147 -16.32 5.70 22.93
C GLY A 147 -16.08 5.56 21.42
N GLN A 148 -15.25 6.44 20.86
CA GLN A 148 -14.84 6.38 19.45
C GLN A 148 -13.32 6.50 19.37
N VAL A 149 -12.70 5.76 18.44
CA VAL A 149 -11.27 5.84 18.20
C VAL A 149 -11.03 6.56 16.88
N LEU A 150 -10.21 7.60 16.91
CA LEU A 150 -9.64 8.25 15.74
C LEU A 150 -8.13 7.94 15.73
N LEU A 151 -7.67 7.31 14.67
CA LEU A 151 -6.25 7.08 14.43
C LEU A 151 -5.78 8.05 13.36
N THR A 152 -4.81 8.89 13.71
CA THR A 152 -4.19 9.85 12.79
C THR A 152 -2.71 9.57 12.72
N LYS A 153 -2.18 9.46 11.51
CA LYS A 153 -0.75 9.42 11.24
C LYS A 153 -0.47 10.46 10.17
N SER A 154 0.35 11.45 10.52
CA SER A 154 0.79 12.48 9.60
C SER A 154 2.29 12.38 9.40
N VAL A 155 2.75 12.91 8.28
CA VAL A 155 4.17 13.08 8.01
C VAL A 155 4.56 14.41 8.63
N ASP A 156 5.48 14.40 9.59
CA ASP A 156 6.09 15.65 10.07
C ASP A 156 6.70 16.36 8.84
N GLN A 157 6.23 17.61 8.62
CA GLN A 157 6.65 18.50 7.53
C GLN A 157 8.13 18.85 7.65
#